data_AF-A0A957FYV7-F1
#
_entry.id   AF-A0A957FYV7-F1
#
_cell.length_a   1.000
_cell.length_b   1.000
_cell.length_c   1.000
_cell.angle_alpha   90.00
_cell.angle_beta   90.00
_cell.angle_gamma   90.00
#
_symmetry.space_group_name_H-M   'P 1'
#
loop_
_entity.id
_entity.type
_entity.pdbx_description
1 polymer ?
#
loop_
_entity_poly.entity_id
_entity_poly.type
_entity_poly.pdbx_seq_one_letter_code
_entity_poly.pdbx_strand_id
1 'polypeptide(L)' 'RAAASDHPDRITVYHPFFDLTPAALIRSLVTEQGILAPGQIGSAWRQFEQQFEA' A
#
# COMPACT_ATOMS: atom_id res chain seq x y z
N ARG A 1 0.67 -17.70 14.06
CA ARG A 1 1.88 -17.41 14.88
C ARG A 1 2.88 -18.52 14.55
N ALA A 2 3.96 -18.22 13.84
CA ALA A 2 4.95 -19.25 13.45
C ALA A 2 5.74 -19.69 14.69
N ALA A 3 6.02 -20.99 14.80
CA ALA A 3 6.76 -21.58 15.92
C ALA A 3 8.22 -21.11 15.88
N ALA A 4 8.72 -20.62 17.02
CA ALA A 4 10.11 -20.18 17.16
C ALA A 4 11.04 -21.41 17.18
N SER A 5 12.05 -21.40 16.31
CA SER A 5 13.17 -22.35 16.34
C SER A 5 14.26 -21.78 17.25
N ASP A 6 14.74 -22.57 18.22
CA ASP A 6 15.83 -22.20 19.14
C ASP A 6 17.16 -22.14 18.38
N HIS A 7 17.50 -20.95 17.87
CA HIS A 7 18.81 -20.64 17.30
C HIS A 7 19.67 -19.90 18.37
N PRO A 8 20.96 -20.24 18.54
CA PRO A 8 21.78 -19.84 19.71
C PRO A 8 21.95 -18.33 19.93
N ASP A 9 21.70 -17.48 18.94
CA ASP A 9 21.98 -16.05 19.06
C ASP A 9 20.80 -15.22 19.61
N ARG A 10 19.62 -15.80 19.86
CA ARG A 10 18.41 -15.04 20.27
C ARG A 10 18.10 -13.83 19.37
N ILE A 11 18.53 -13.84 18.11
CA ILE A 11 18.29 -12.73 17.16
C ILE A 11 17.00 -12.99 16.42
N THR A 12 16.04 -12.08 16.56
CA THR A 12 14.84 -12.03 15.70
C THR A 12 15.13 -11.12 14.52
N VAL A 13 15.10 -11.67 13.31
CA VAL A 13 15.23 -10.89 12.06
C VAL A 13 13.85 -10.47 11.60
N TYR A 14 13.62 -9.15 11.48
CA TYR A 14 12.43 -8.57 10.89
C TYR A 14 12.80 -7.87 9.58
N HIS A 15 12.30 -8.38 8.47
CA HIS A 15 12.63 -7.90 7.12
C HIS A 15 11.36 -7.77 6.25
N PRO A 16 10.48 -6.80 6.54
CA PRO A 16 9.31 -6.55 5.71
C PRO A 16 9.75 -6.03 4.34
N PHE A 17 9.15 -6.56 3.27
CA PHE A 17 9.42 -6.10 1.91
C PHE A 17 8.73 -4.76 1.58
N PHE A 18 7.63 -4.47 2.27
CA PHE A 18 6.82 -3.27 2.05
C PHE A 18 6.42 -2.65 3.38
N ASP A 19 6.18 -1.35 3.36
CA ASP A 19 5.55 -0.59 4.43
C ASP A 19 4.35 0.21 3.89
N LEU A 20 3.73 0.99 4.77
CA LEU A 20 2.61 1.85 4.42
C LEU A 20 2.99 3.30 4.72
N THR A 21 3.05 4.12 3.68
CA THR A 21 3.19 5.57 3.82
C THR A 21 1.82 6.20 4.11
N PRO A 22 1.64 6.93 5.24
CA PRO A 22 0.39 7.64 5.52
C PRO A 22 0.02 8.63 4.41
N ALA A 23 -1.26 8.67 4.03
CA ALA A 23 -1.75 9.49 2.92
C ALA A 23 -1.47 10.99 3.11
N ALA A 24 -1.45 11.48 4.35
CA ALA A 24 -1.14 12.88 4.67
C ALA A 24 0.31 13.31 4.30
N LEU A 25 1.21 12.34 4.10
CA LEU A 25 2.59 12.59 3.67
C LEU A 25 2.76 12.55 2.15
N ILE A 26 1.73 12.12 1.42
CA ILE A 26 1.75 12.03 -0.04
C ILE A 26 1.16 13.31 -0.60
N ARG A 27 1.94 14.03 -1.43
CA ARG A 27 1.48 15.29 -2.03
C ARG A 27 0.43 15.07 -3.12
N SER A 28 0.69 14.12 -4.00
CA SER A 28 -0.14 13.83 -5.16
C SER A 28 0.19 12.46 -5.71
N LEU A 29 -0.80 11.83 -6.36
CA LEU A 29 -0.64 10.62 -7.16
C LEU A 29 -0.60 11.03 -8.64
N VAL A 30 0.39 10.57 -9.38
CA VAL A 30 0.49 10.79 -10.83
C VAL A 30 0.03 9.53 -11.54
N THR A 31 -1.03 9.65 -12.32
CA THR A 31 -1.64 8.54 -13.07
C THR A 31 -1.79 8.92 -14.55
N GLU A 32 -2.18 7.96 -15.37
CA GLU A 32 -2.54 8.15 -16.78
C GLU A 32 -3.74 9.10 -16.98
N GLN A 33 -4.55 9.28 -15.94
CA GLN A 33 -5.71 10.18 -15.93
C GLN A 33 -5.35 11.60 -15.44
N GLY A 34 -4.08 11.83 -15.10
CA GLY A 34 -3.57 13.11 -14.59
C GLY A 34 -3.12 13.04 -13.14
N ILE A 35 -3.19 14.18 -12.45
CA ILE A 35 -2.75 14.31 -11.06
C ILE A 35 -3.96 14.20 -10.13
N LEU A 36 -3.93 13.22 -9.21
CA LEU A 36 -4.97 13.00 -8.21
C LEU A 36 -4.47 13.36 -6.80
N ALA A 37 -5.33 13.98 -5.98
CA ALA A 37 -5.05 14.08 -4.56
C ALA A 37 -5.19 12.68 -3.90
N PRO A 38 -4.40 12.34 -2.87
CA PRO A 38 -4.45 11.02 -2.23
C PRO A 38 -5.86 10.61 -1.78
N GLY A 39 -6.66 11.55 -1.27
CA GLY A 39 -8.03 11.29 -0.83
C GLY A 39 -9.00 10.92 -1.97
N GLN A 40 -8.64 11.17 -3.23
CA GLN A 40 -9.50 10.91 -4.39
C GLN A 40 -9.31 9.51 -4.99
N ILE A 41 -8.27 8.76 -4.58
CA ILE A 41 -7.93 7.48 -5.22
C ILE A 41 -9.07 6.46 -5.12
N GLY A 42 -9.78 6.42 -3.99
CA GLY A 42 -10.89 5.49 -3.78
C GLY A 42 -12.11 5.79 -4.67
N SER A 43 -12.39 7.07 -4.95
CA SER A 43 -13.45 7.43 -5.91
C SER A 43 -13.03 7.16 -7.35
N ALA A 44 -11.79 7.46 -7.72
CA ALA A 44 -11.25 7.19 -9.05
C ALA A 44 -11.27 5.68 -9.35
N TRP A 45 -10.90 4.85 -8.38
CA TRP A 45 -10.97 3.39 -8.49
C TRP A 45 -12.39 2.88 -8.78
N ARG A 46 -13.40 3.32 -8.01
CA ARG A 46 -14.79 2.89 -8.23
C ARG A 46 -15.32 3.31 -9.60
N GLN A 47 -14.93 4.48 -10.08
CA GLN A 47 -15.31 4.93 -11.42
C GLN A 47 -14.68 4.04 -12.49
N PHE A 48 -13.41 3.67 -12.34
CA PHE A 48 -12.73 2.75 -13.23
C PHE A 48 -13.42 1.37 -13.25
N GLU A 49 -13.73 0.80 -12.09
CA GLU A 49 -14.46 -0.48 -12.00
C GLU A 49 -15.80 -0.43 -12.74
N GLN A 50 -16.58 0.64 -12.56
CA GLN A 50 -17.86 0.80 -13.25
C GLN A 50 -17.72 0.91 -14.77
N GLN A 51 -16.64 1.54 -15.26
CA GLN A 51 -16.36 1.64 -16.69
C GLN A 51 -15.89 0.31 -17.30
N PHE A 52 -15.25 -0.54 -16.49
CA PHE A 52 -14.74 -1.83 -16.93
C PHE A 52 -15.83 -2.91 -16.97
N GLU A 53 -16.77 -2.87 -16.02
CA GLU A 53 -17.89 -3.83 -15.91
C GLU A 53 -19.12 -3.47 -16.76
N ALA A 54 -19.11 -2.31 -17.44
CA ALA A 54 -20.19 -1.82 -18.30
C ALA A 54 -19.93 -2.13 -19.79
#